data_AF-A0A3B9MKG1-F1
#
_entry.id   AF-A0A3B9MKG1-F1
#
_cell.length_a   1.000
_cell.length_b   1.000
_cell.length_c   1.000
_cell.angle_alpha   90.00
_cell.angle_beta   90.00
_cell.angle_gamma   90.00
#
_symmetry.space_group_name_H-M   'P 1'
#
loop_
_entity.id
_entity.type
_entity.pdbx_description
1 polymer ?
#
loop_
_entity_poly.entity_id
_entity_poly.type
_entity_poly.pdbx_seq_one_letter_code
_entity_poly.pdbx_strand_id
1 'polypeptide(L)' 'MSPARRESDPVVDKLDAILGVLQNLLIVEGVKLGMTRDDLRPIVGVDTNRMSAVMRQVKKAKNRGD' A
#
# COMPACT_ATOMS: atom_id res chain seq x y z
N MET A 1 -14.85 2.94 31.76
CA MET A 1 -14.06 3.95 31.02
C MET A 1 -14.22 3.65 29.53
N SER A 2 -15.07 4.40 28.84
CA SER A 2 -15.19 4.28 27.38
C SER A 2 -14.00 4.99 26.72
N PRO A 3 -13.35 4.42 25.70
CA PRO A 3 -12.28 5.11 25.01
C PRO A 3 -12.88 6.30 24.26
N ALA A 4 -12.39 7.50 24.55
CA ALA A 4 -12.72 8.70 23.79
C ALA A 4 -12.43 8.42 22.31
N ARG A 5 -13.46 8.50 21.47
CA ARG A 5 -13.29 8.47 20.01
C ARG A 5 -12.41 9.68 19.68
N ARG A 6 -11.17 9.44 19.25
CA ARG A 6 -10.33 10.51 18.68
C ARG A 6 -11.11 11.06 17.50
N GLU A 7 -11.54 12.31 17.57
CA GLU A 7 -11.99 13.05 16.40
C GLU A 7 -10.83 13.02 15.40
N SER A 8 -11.01 12.32 14.28
CA SER A 8 -10.00 12.27 13.23
C SER A 8 -9.98 13.62 12.53
N ASP A 9 -8.81 14.20 12.37
CA ASP A 9 -8.64 15.45 11.64
C ASP A 9 -8.87 15.16 10.15
N PRO A 10 -9.85 15.79 9.49
CA PRO A 10 -10.16 15.53 8.09
C PRO A 10 -9.00 15.80 7.13
N VAL A 11 -8.05 16.68 7.50
CA VAL A 11 -6.85 16.93 6.70
C VAL A 11 -5.89 15.76 6.84
N VAL A 12 -5.67 15.27 8.07
CA VAL A 12 -4.83 14.09 8.33
C VAL A 12 -5.38 12.88 7.59
N ASP A 13 -6.69 12.63 7.66
CA ASP A 13 -7.34 11.51 6.96
C ASP A 13 -7.12 11.58 5.44
N LYS A 14 -7.20 12.79 4.86
CA LYS A 14 -6.92 13.00 3.43
C LYS A 14 -5.45 12.78 3.09
N LEU A 15 -4.53 13.25 3.91
CA LEU A 15 -3.09 13.07 3.72
C LEU A 15 -2.71 11.58 3.81
N ASP A 16 -3.28 10.85 4.77
CA ASP A 16 -3.09 9.41 4.92
C ASP A 16 -3.65 8.64 3.72
N ALA A 17 -4.80 9.07 3.19
CA ALA A 17 -5.37 8.50 1.97
C ALA A 17 -4.46 8.73 0.75
N ILE A 18 -3.94 9.95 0.56
CA ILE A 18 -3.01 10.28 -0.53
C ILE A 18 -1.72 9.47 -0.40
N LEU A 19 -1.11 9.46 0.78
CA LEU A 19 0.07 8.66 1.08
C LEU A 19 -0.18 7.19 0.75
N GLY A 20 -1.35 6.69 1.11
CA GLY A 20 -1.74 5.34 0.81
C GLY A 20 -1.82 5.02 -0.69
N VAL A 21 -2.35 5.94 -1.50
CA VAL A 21 -2.37 5.79 -2.96
C VAL A 21 -0.94 5.77 -3.51
N LEU A 22 -0.08 6.70 -3.08
CA LEU A 22 1.31 6.78 -3.53
C LEU A 22 2.11 5.51 -3.20
N GLN A 23 1.95 4.99 -1.98
CA GLN A 23 2.56 3.73 -1.56
C GLN A 23 2.11 2.54 -2.42
N ASN A 24 0.80 2.47 -2.73
CA ASN A 24 0.27 1.41 -3.58
C ASN A 24 0.82 1.50 -5.02
N LEU A 25 0.90 2.70 -5.59
CA LEU A 25 1.47 2.92 -6.92
C LEU A 25 2.94 2.51 -6.99
N LEU A 26 3.72 2.85 -5.96
CA LEU A 26 5.11 2.46 -5.87
C LEU A 26 5.28 0.92 -5.81
N ILE A 27 4.43 0.23 -5.04
CA ILE A 27 4.42 -1.24 -5.03
C ILE A 27 4.09 -1.81 -6.41
N VAL A 28 3.11 -1.23 -7.11
CA VAL A 28 2.73 -1.68 -8.46
C VAL A 28 3.89 -1.56 -9.44
N GLU A 29 4.53 -0.40 -9.51
CA GLU A 29 5.66 -0.18 -10.42
C GLU A 29 6.87 -1.03 -10.04
N GLY A 30 7.17 -1.17 -8.74
CA GLY A 30 8.23 -2.05 -8.26
C GLY A 30 8.03 -3.50 -8.70
N VAL A 31 6.81 -4.04 -8.56
CA VAL A 31 6.49 -5.40 -9.02
C VAL A 31 6.63 -5.54 -10.53
N LYS A 32 6.23 -4.54 -11.32
CA LYS A 32 6.41 -4.54 -12.79
C LYS A 32 7.88 -4.58 -13.18
N LEU A 33 8.75 -3.90 -12.41
CA LEU A 33 10.21 -3.89 -12.58
C LEU A 33 10.88 -5.16 -12.02
N GLY A 34 10.11 -6.12 -11.50
CA GLY A 34 10.64 -7.37 -10.97
C GLY A 34 11.19 -7.29 -9.55
N MET A 35 10.94 -6.20 -8.83
CA MET A 35 11.36 -6.06 -7.43
C MET A 35 10.64 -7.06 -6.53
N THR A 36 11.38 -7.62 -5.58
CA THR A 36 10.81 -8.48 -4.56
C THR A 36 10.15 -7.65 -3.47
N ARG A 37 9.39 -8.34 -2.61
CA ARG A 37 8.80 -7.72 -1.41
C ARG A 37 9.88 -7.12 -0.51
N ASP A 38 11.02 -7.79 -0.40
CA ASP A 38 12.07 -7.41 0.53
C ASP A 38 12.84 -6.18 0.02
N ASP A 39 12.88 -5.97 -1.31
CA ASP A 39 13.38 -4.73 -1.93
C ASP A 39 12.44 -3.54 -1.70
N LEU A 40 11.12 -3.77 -1.75
CA LEU A 40 10.11 -2.72 -1.63
C LEU A 40 9.84 -2.29 -0.19
N ARG A 41 9.97 -3.22 0.77
CA ARG A 41 9.72 -2.97 2.20
C ARG A 41 10.46 -1.75 2.77
N PRO A 42 11.80 -1.60 2.57
CA PRO A 42 12.52 -0.45 3.11
C PRO A 42 12.13 0.88 2.46
N ILE A 43 11.57 0.87 1.24
CA ILE A 43 11.24 2.09 0.49
C ILE A 43 9.84 2.60 0.87
N VAL A 44 8.86 1.69 0.90
CA VAL A 44 7.45 2.06 1.03
C VAL A 44 7.08 2.33 2.50
N GLY A 45 7.81 1.72 3.45
CA GLY A 45 7.59 1.92 4.88
C GLY A 45 6.23 1.42 5.40
N VAL A 46 5.53 0.57 4.63
CA VAL A 46 4.22 0.02 4.99
C VAL A 46 4.33 -1.35 5.64
N ASP A 47 3.26 -1.75 6.33
CA ASP A 47 3.17 -3.09 6.88
C ASP A 47 3.19 -4.17 5.78
N THR A 48 3.69 -5.35 6.17
CA THR A 48 3.87 -6.49 5.27
C THR A 48 2.56 -7.00 4.69
N ASN A 49 1.43 -6.87 5.39
CA ASN A 49 0.13 -7.37 4.95
C ASN A 49 -0.40 -6.51 3.80
N ARG A 50 -0.37 -5.18 3.96
CA ARG A 50 -0.77 -4.24 2.92
C ARG A 50 0.05 -4.43 1.65
N MET A 51 1.37 -4.53 1.79
CA MET A 51 2.26 -4.77 0.66
C MET A 51 1.91 -6.10 -0.05
N SER A 52 1.71 -7.17 0.72
CA SER A 52 1.32 -8.48 0.18
C SER A 52 0.00 -8.45 -0.57
N ALA A 53 -0.98 -7.67 -0.10
CA ALA A 53 -2.28 -7.52 -0.74
C ALA A 53 -2.17 -6.86 -2.12
N VAL A 54 -1.43 -5.75 -2.22
CA VAL A 54 -1.22 -5.03 -3.49
C VAL A 54 -0.44 -5.89 -4.48
N MET A 55 0.66 -6.54 -4.05
CA MET A 55 1.44 -7.43 -4.93
C MET A 55 0.60 -8.59 -5.47
N ARG A 56 -0.28 -9.19 -4.66
CA ARG A 56 -1.20 -10.25 -5.11
C ARG A 56 -2.16 -9.75 -6.18
N GLN A 57 -2.71 -8.53 -6.04
CA GLN A 57 -3.58 -7.94 -7.04
C GLN A 57 -2.86 -7.72 -8.37
N VAL A 58 -1.62 -7.23 -8.33
CA VAL A 58 -0.79 -7.04 -9.54
C VAL A 58 -0.53 -8.37 -10.24
N LYS A 59 -0.13 -9.41 -9.50
CA LYS A 59 0.08 -10.76 -10.06
C LYS A 59 -1.20 -11.34 -10.67
N LYS A 60 -2.34 -11.16 -10.00
CA LYS A 60 -3.64 -11.60 -10.51
C LYS A 60 -4.06 -10.85 -11.78
N ALA A 61 -3.77 -9.55 -11.87
CA ALA A 61 -4.03 -8.77 -13.07
C ALA A 61 -3.17 -9.23 -14.25
N LYS A 62 -1.89 -9.53 -14.01
CA LYS A 62 -1.00 -10.11 -15.02
C LYS A 62 -1.52 -11.43 -15.58
N ASN A 63 -1.99 -12.33 -14.71
CA ASN A 63 -2.52 -13.64 -15.13
C ASN A 63 -3.91 -13.60 -15.80
N ARG A 64 -4.56 -12.43 -15.89
CA ARG A 64 -5.86 -12.25 -16.56
C ARG A 64 -5.74 -11.51 -17.89
N GLY A 65 -4.55 -11.02 -18.22
CA GLY A 65 -4.25 -10.26 -19.44
C GLY A 65 -3.44 -11.04 -20.48
N ASP A 66 -3.16 -12.31 -20.22
CA ASP A 66 -2.72 -13.32 -21.20
C ASP A 66 -3.91 -14.22 -21.54
#